data_AF-A0A3D5XBE4-F1
#
_entry.id   AF-A0A3D5XBE4-F1
#
_cell.length_a   1.000
_cell.length_b   1.000
_cell.length_c   1.000
_cell.angle_alpha   90.00
_cell.angle_beta   90.00
_cell.angle_gamma   90.00
#
_symmetry.space_group_name_H-M   'P 1'
#
loop_
_entity.id
_entity.type
_entity.pdbx_description
1 polymer ?
#
loop_
_entity_poly.entity_id
_entity_poly.type
_entity_poly.pdbx_seq_one_letter_code
_entity_poly.pdbx_strand_id
1 'polypeptide(L)' 'STDVKIIVYSITGQKLATIASEYMHQGEHQIHWNPFSASSSMVQGVYLIRVITNQDERTERIIFSGK' A
#
# COMPACT_ATOMS: atom_id res chain seq x y z
N SER A 1 -18.20 -4.32 -8.17
CA SER A 1 -17.35 -3.20 -7.75
C SER A 1 -17.43 -3.07 -6.24
N THR A 2 -16.38 -2.63 -5.58
CA THR A 2 -16.29 -2.56 -4.11
C THR A 2 -15.36 -1.44 -3.67
N ASP A 3 -15.50 -0.99 -2.44
CA ASP A 3 -14.54 -0.08 -1.83
C ASP A 3 -13.23 -0.82 -1.61
N VAL A 4 -12.14 -0.26 -2.13
CA VAL A 4 -10.79 -0.79 -2.01
C VAL A 4 -9.94 0.24 -1.28
N LYS A 5 -9.33 -0.18 -0.18
CA LYS A 5 -8.38 0.61 0.57
C LYS A 5 -7.05 -0.09 0.62
N ILE A 6 -5.99 0.60 0.22
CA ILE A 6 -4.64 0.06 0.20
C ILE A 6 -3.76 0.91 1.09
N ILE A 7 -3.16 0.27 2.09
CA ILE A 7 -2.42 0.92 3.15
C ILE A 7 -1.02 0.31 3.22
N VAL A 8 -0.02 1.16 3.34
CA VAL A 8 1.38 0.76 3.55
C VAL A 8 1.75 0.94 5.01
N TYR A 9 2.37 -0.09 5.57
CA TYR A 9 2.87 -0.11 6.95
C TYR A 9 4.38 -0.41 6.98
N SER A 10 5.04 0.06 8.03
CA SER A 10 6.36 -0.43 8.42
C SER A 10 6.28 -1.90 8.82
N ILE A 11 7.43 -2.59 8.89
CA ILE A 11 7.49 -3.96 9.41
C ILE A 11 7.05 -4.07 10.89
N THR A 12 7.12 -2.96 11.65
CA THR A 12 6.63 -2.87 13.03
C THR A 12 5.12 -2.62 13.13
N GLY A 13 4.42 -2.49 12.00
CA GLY A 13 2.98 -2.25 11.94
C GLY A 13 2.56 -0.77 12.03
N GLN A 14 3.51 0.17 11.99
CA GLN A 14 3.19 1.60 11.92
C GLN A 14 2.61 1.93 10.55
N LYS A 15 1.45 2.58 10.50
CA LYS A 15 0.88 3.08 9.24
C LYS A 15 1.77 4.19 8.69
N LEU A 16 2.21 4.04 7.44
CA LEU A 16 3.03 5.02 6.72
C LEU A 16 2.20 5.82 5.72
N ALA A 17 1.32 5.17 4.95
CA ALA A 17 0.53 5.82 3.91
C ALA A 17 -0.77 5.06 3.62
N THR A 18 -1.78 5.79 3.12
CA THR A 18 -2.89 5.20 2.36
C THR A 18 -2.64 5.53 0.89
N ILE A 19 -2.47 4.53 0.03
CA ILE A 19 -2.11 4.73 -1.39
C ILE A 19 -3.30 4.60 -2.34
N ALA A 20 -4.39 3.99 -1.88
CA ALA A 20 -5.69 4.00 -2.55
C ALA A 20 -6.82 3.93 -1.52
N SER A 21 -7.94 4.58 -1.83
CA SER A 21 -9.16 4.57 -1.01
C SER A 21 -10.34 4.95 -1.90
N GLU A 22 -10.72 4.05 -2.79
CA GLU A 22 -11.66 4.34 -3.87
C GLU A 22 -12.52 3.13 -4.23
N TYR A 23 -13.58 3.37 -4.98
CA TYR A 23 -14.47 2.32 -5.46
C TYR A 23 -13.94 1.75 -6.78
N MET A 24 -13.60 0.46 -6.79
CA MET A 24 -13.00 -0.20 -7.96
C MET A 24 -13.95 -1.23 -8.57
N HIS A 25 -14.00 -1.30 -9.89
CA HIS A 25 -14.69 -2.38 -10.61
C HIS A 25 -13.94 -3.71 -10.45
N GLN A 26 -14.63 -4.83 -10.67
CA GLN A 26 -13.95 -6.11 -10.70
C GLN A 26 -12.98 -6.15 -11.88
N GLY A 27 -11.77 -6.64 -11.66
CA GLY A 27 -10.73 -6.70 -12.68
C GLY A 27 -9.33 -6.54 -12.08
N GLU A 28 -8.34 -6.42 -12.96
CA GLU A 28 -6.97 -6.09 -12.58
C GLU A 28 -6.80 -4.57 -12.55
N HIS A 29 -6.12 -4.08 -11.51
CA HIS A 29 -5.82 -2.67 -11.32
C HIS A 29 -4.33 -2.49 -11.04
N GLN A 30 -3.74 -1.45 -11.61
CA GLN A 30 -2.37 -1.04 -11.31
C GLN A 30 -2.38 0.31 -10.59
N ILE A 31 -1.56 0.39 -9.54
CA ILE A 31 -1.40 1.60 -8.74
C ILE A 31 0.07 1.99 -8.75
N HIS A 32 0.33 3.22 -9.15
CA HIS A 32 1.66 3.81 -9.08
C HIS A 32 1.77 4.63 -7.81
N TRP A 33 2.63 4.18 -6.90
CA TRP A 33 2.94 4.90 -5.68
C TRP A 33 4.39 5.39 -5.72
N ASN A 34 4.58 6.70 -5.54
CA ASN A 34 5.89 7.28 -5.36
C ASN A 34 6.14 7.50 -3.85
N PRO A 35 7.00 6.69 -3.21
CA PRO A 35 7.26 6.79 -1.78
C PRO A 35 8.24 7.92 -1.43
N PHE A 36 8.74 8.65 -2.42
CA PHE A 36 9.61 9.82 -2.25
C PHE A 36 8.79 11.09 -2.34
N SER A 37 8.71 11.82 -1.23
CA SER A 37 8.23 13.21 -1.22
C SER A 37 9.38 14.13 -0.80
N ALA A 38 9.23 15.44 -1.04
CA ALA A 38 10.23 16.45 -0.63
C ALA A 38 10.51 16.45 0.89
N SER A 39 9.63 15.86 1.70
CA SER A 39 9.72 15.79 3.17
C SER A 39 9.85 14.37 3.73
N SER A 40 9.75 13.32 2.92
CA SER A 40 9.88 11.93 3.37
C SER A 40 10.49 11.05 2.28
N SER A 41 11.71 10.58 2.51
CA SER A 41 12.29 9.48 1.75
C SER A 41 11.98 8.18 2.47
N MET A 42 11.32 7.26 1.78
CA MET A 42 11.15 5.92 2.32
C MET A 42 12.52 5.21 2.30
N VAL A 43 12.92 4.67 3.46
CA VAL A 43 14.21 4.00 3.61
C VAL A 43 14.17 2.63 2.96
N GLN A 44 15.30 2.12 2.49
CA GLN A 44 15.37 0.73 2.02
C GLN A 44 14.98 -0.21 3.16
N GLY A 45 14.17 -1.23 2.89
CA GLY A 45 13.72 -2.14 3.93
C GLY A 45 12.49 -2.97 3.59
N VAL A 46 11.92 -3.58 4.62
CA VAL A 46 10.73 -4.43 4.51
C VAL A 46 9.50 -3.62 4.92
N TYR A 47 8.45 -3.74 4.12
CA TYR A 47 7.17 -3.08 4.36
C TYR A 47 6.03 -4.07 4.20
N LEU A 48 4.87 -3.71 4.72
CA LEU A 48 3.63 -4.48 4.57
C LEU A 48 2.64 -3.65 3.76
N ILE A 49 2.07 -4.25 2.72
CA ILE A 49 0.95 -3.69 1.99
C ILE A 49 -0.30 -4.45 2.42
N ARG A 50 -1.31 -3.71 2.87
CA ARG A 50 -2.62 -4.27 3.21
C ARG A 50 -3.65 -3.78 2.21
N VAL A 51 -4.34 -4.72 1.58
CA VAL A 51 -5.49 -4.47 0.72
C VAL A 51 -6.74 -4.86 1.51
N ILE A 52 -7.65 -3.92 1.68
CA ILE A 52 -8.91 -4.09 2.39
C ILE A 52 -10.03 -3.86 1.40
N THR A 53 -10.95 -4.80 1.35
CA THR A 53 -12.22 -4.69 0.62
C THR A 53 -13.37 -4.90 1.59
N ASN A 54 -14.61 -4.77 1.14
CA ASN A 54 -15.78 -5.03 1.99
C ASN A 54 -15.93 -6.52 2.37
N GLN A 55 -15.22 -7.43 1.69
CA GLN A 55 -15.38 -8.88 1.85
C GLN A 55 -14.13 -9.57 2.41
N ASP A 56 -12.95 -9.01 2.17
CA ASP A 56 -11.68 -9.64 2.51
C ASP A 56 -10.61 -8.59 2.81
N GLU A 57 -9.62 -9.02 3.59
CA GLU A 57 -8.42 -8.28 3.90
C GLU A 57 -7.19 -9.17 3.67
N ARG A 58 -6.25 -8.68 2.87
CA ARG A 58 -5.01 -9.38 2.57
C ARG A 58 -3.81 -8.50 2.85
N THR A 59 -2.82 -9.05 3.54
CA THR A 59 -1.55 -8.37 3.82
C THR A 59 -0.40 -9.12 3.13
N GLU A 60 0.43 -8.38 2.41
CA GLU A 60 1.59 -8.90 1.70
C GLU A 60 2.87 -8.19 2.17
N ARG A 61 3.97 -8.95 2.23
CA ARG A 61 5.29 -8.42 2.59
C ARG A 61 6.04 -8.02 1.33
N ILE A 62 6.59 -6.81 1.30
CA ILE A 62 7.41 -6.31 0.20
C ILE A 62 8.80 -5.89 0.69
N ILE A 63 9.78 -5.97 -0.21
CA ILE A 63 11.13 -5.46 0.01
C ILE A 63 11.31 -4.25 -0.91
N PHE A 64 11.56 -3.09 -0.32
CA PHE A 64 11.91 -1.87 -1.04
C PHE A 64 13.42 -1.70 -1.01
N SER A 65 14.06 -1.99 -2.15
CA SER A 65 15.47 -1.74 -2.39
C SER A 65 15.54 -0.46 -3.23
N GLY A 66 15.59 0.70 -2.57
CA GLY A 66 15.77 1.98 -3.27
C GLY A 66 16.96 1.88 -4.24
N LYS A 67 16.73 2.20 -5.51
CA LYS A 67 17.79 2.37 -6.50
C LYS A 67 18.29 3.81 -6.47
#